data_AF-A0A2E3AJR6-F1
#
_entry.id   AF-A0A2E3AJR6-F1
#
_cell.length_a   1.000
_cell.length_b   1.000
_cell.length_c   1.000
_cell.angle_alpha   90.00
_cell.angle_beta   90.00
_cell.angle_gamma   90.00
#
_symmetry.space_group_name_H-M   'P 1'
#
loop_
_entity.id
_entity.type
_entity.pdbx_description
1 polymer ?
#
loop_
_entity_poly.entity_id
_entity_poly.type
_entity_poly.pdbx_seq_one_letter_code
_entity_poly.pdbx_strand_id
1 'polypeptide(L)'
;MLTALLIITLLSFSSTLPLFLLFTKNYSTIKVHKLVLSVSSTLSVFINLLLIDSNIIRYSFYLSVLWSFFLLFITIVSWKQRNISLIQILLISILGIINFSIISFLLINLNFQSILILIFGGLILSNSCFSLIVGHSYLDDVDLPISLIKNINRIFFSMVVLRFILDLIVISFYNVEIFNYQIPIYEFIFGYEGIFLWTAFFFGIIFPIFLSFLSHKTINIESTLSATGLLYVLVVCVFMGSLIFNYYAIQFKIFL
;
A
#
# COMPACT_ATOMS: atom_id res chain seq x y z
N MET A 1 -9.07 15.02 10.64
CA MET A 1 -9.27 13.55 10.51
C MET A 1 -9.11 13.09 9.07
N LEU A 2 -9.90 13.58 8.11
CA LEU A 2 -9.78 13.20 6.70
C LEU A 2 -8.39 13.51 6.10
N THR A 3 -7.81 14.66 6.44
CA THR A 3 -6.43 15.03 6.04
C THR A 3 -5.40 14.02 6.54
N ALA A 4 -5.45 13.66 7.83
CA ALA A 4 -4.54 12.66 8.42
C ALA A 4 -4.68 11.28 7.78
N LEU A 5 -5.92 10.87 7.49
CA LEU A 5 -6.22 9.63 6.78
C LEU A 5 -5.56 9.60 5.41
N LEU A 6 -5.76 10.65 4.61
CA LEU A 6 -5.16 10.77 3.29
C LEU A 6 -3.63 10.82 3.35
N ILE A 7 -3.05 11.57 4.30
CA ILE A 7 -1.59 11.62 4.49
C ILE A 7 -1.04 10.23 4.76
N ILE A 8 -1.63 9.47 5.68
CA ILE A 8 -1.14 8.13 6.06
C ILE A 8 -1.30 7.14 4.90
N THR A 9 -2.46 7.13 4.24
CA THR A 9 -2.71 6.20 3.14
C THR A 9 -1.80 6.48 1.95
N LEU A 10 -1.64 7.76 1.57
CA LEU A 10 -0.85 8.14 0.40
C LEU A 10 0.64 8.04 0.67
N LEU A 11 1.09 8.35 1.89
CA LEU A 11 2.52 8.29 2.24
C LEU A 11 3.00 6.85 2.46
N SER A 12 2.18 5.98 3.04
CA SER A 12 2.46 4.53 3.08
C SER A 12 2.50 3.92 1.67
N PHE A 13 1.58 4.31 0.79
CA PHE A 13 1.55 3.86 -0.59
C PHE A 13 2.77 4.36 -1.39
N SER A 14 2.99 5.68 -1.42
CA SER A 14 4.08 6.28 -2.23
C SER A 14 5.47 5.84 -1.81
N SER A 15 5.70 5.59 -0.51
CA SER A 15 6.98 5.09 0.01
C SER A 15 7.25 3.63 -0.32
N THR A 16 6.22 2.79 -0.41
CA THR A 16 6.37 1.33 -0.61
C THR A 16 6.24 0.90 -2.07
N LEU A 17 5.52 1.65 -2.90
CA LEU A 17 5.31 1.33 -4.32
C LEU A 17 6.60 1.14 -5.13
N PRO A 18 7.66 1.96 -4.99
CA PRO A 18 8.90 1.75 -5.72
C PRO A 18 9.59 0.41 -5.42
N LEU A 19 9.38 -0.19 -4.24
CA LEU A 19 9.98 -1.49 -3.88
C LEU A 19 9.58 -2.61 -4.84
N PHE A 20 8.39 -2.54 -5.44
CA PHE A 20 7.94 -3.61 -6.35
C PHE A 20 8.69 -3.61 -7.69
N LEU A 21 9.42 -2.55 -8.03
CA LEU A 21 10.31 -2.54 -9.20
C LEU A 21 11.46 -3.54 -9.10
N LEU A 22 11.77 -4.04 -7.90
CA LEU A 22 12.73 -5.12 -7.68
C LEU A 22 12.36 -6.37 -8.49
N PHE A 23 11.05 -6.65 -8.65
CA PHE A 23 10.56 -7.83 -9.37
C PHE A 23 10.61 -7.68 -10.89
N THR A 24 10.71 -6.46 -11.41
CA THR A 24 10.78 -6.18 -12.86
C THR A 24 12.20 -6.16 -13.43
N LYS A 25 13.25 -6.29 -12.61
CA LYS A 25 14.65 -6.08 -13.03
C LYS A 25 15.07 -6.90 -14.26
N ASN A 26 14.58 -8.13 -14.38
CA ASN A 26 14.98 -9.05 -15.45
C ASN A 26 14.22 -8.82 -16.77
N TYR A 27 13.30 -7.86 -16.79
CA TYR A 27 12.40 -7.63 -17.91
C TYR A 27 12.58 -6.20 -18.41
N SER A 28 12.57 -6.00 -19.73
CA SER A 28 12.71 -4.69 -20.36
C SER A 28 11.41 -3.89 -20.25
N THR A 29 10.96 -3.61 -19.03
CA THR A 29 9.72 -2.86 -18.75
C THR A 29 10.04 -1.37 -18.63
N ILE A 30 10.49 -0.77 -19.74
CA ILE A 30 10.95 0.63 -19.75
C ILE A 30 9.81 1.59 -19.37
N LYS A 31 8.57 1.27 -19.71
CA LYS A 31 7.40 2.09 -19.39
C LYS A 31 6.97 1.97 -17.92
N VAL A 32 7.01 0.76 -17.36
CA VAL A 32 6.54 0.46 -15.99
C VAL A 32 7.32 1.26 -14.95
N HIS A 33 8.65 1.27 -15.02
CA HIS A 33 9.44 1.96 -14.01
C HIS A 33 9.25 3.48 -14.03
N LYS A 34 9.04 4.07 -15.20
CA LYS A 34 8.77 5.51 -15.35
C LYS A 34 7.43 5.87 -14.73
N LEU A 35 6.41 5.06 -14.98
CA LEU A 35 5.07 5.26 -14.43
C LEU A 35 5.07 5.09 -12.91
N VAL A 36 5.70 4.04 -12.39
CA VAL A 36 5.76 3.78 -10.94
C VAL A 36 6.46 4.94 -10.21
N LEU A 37 7.61 5.38 -10.72
CA LEU A 37 8.33 6.51 -10.11
C LEU A 37 7.59 7.84 -10.26
N SER A 38 6.92 8.10 -11.39
CA SER A 38 6.14 9.33 -11.58
C SER A 38 4.89 9.38 -10.70
N VAL A 39 4.21 8.24 -10.51
CA VAL A 39 3.07 8.13 -9.57
C VAL A 39 3.55 8.38 -8.14
N SER A 40 4.67 7.78 -7.72
CA SER A 40 5.23 8.02 -6.39
C SER A 40 5.65 9.48 -6.20
N SER A 41 6.25 10.13 -7.21
CA SER A 41 6.68 11.53 -7.13
C SER A 41 5.51 12.51 -7.07
N THR A 42 4.50 12.34 -7.93
CA THR A 42 3.30 13.18 -7.93
C THR A 42 2.55 13.10 -6.60
N LEU A 43 2.42 11.90 -6.04
CA LEU A 43 1.82 11.70 -4.73
C LEU A 43 2.65 12.32 -3.61
N SER A 44 3.98 12.24 -3.66
CA SER A 44 4.85 12.88 -2.66
C SER A 44 4.64 14.40 -2.60
N VAL A 45 4.50 15.06 -3.75
CA VAL A 45 4.21 16.49 -3.84
C VAL A 45 2.82 16.81 -3.28
N PHE A 46 1.81 15.99 -3.62
CA PHE A 46 0.46 16.16 -3.11
C PHE A 46 0.40 16.00 -1.58
N ILE A 47 1.15 15.07 -1.01
CA ILE A 47 1.23 14.91 0.46
C ILE A 47 1.85 16.14 1.12
N ASN A 48 2.89 16.74 0.51
CA ASN A 48 3.47 17.97 1.03
C ASN A 48 2.45 19.12 1.08
N LEU A 49 1.56 19.22 0.07
CA LEU A 49 0.46 20.19 0.07
C LEU A 49 -0.51 19.93 1.23
N LEU A 50 -0.92 18.68 1.44
CA LEU A 50 -1.79 18.30 2.57
C LEU A 50 -1.14 18.59 3.94
N LEU A 51 0.18 18.41 4.05
CA LEU A 51 0.92 18.71 5.27
C LEU A 51 0.94 20.21 5.58
N ILE A 52 1.01 21.07 4.56
CA ILE A 52 0.92 22.53 4.74
C ILE A 52 -0.45 22.92 5.32
N ASP A 53 -1.53 22.42 4.71
CA ASP A 53 -2.90 22.74 5.16
C ASP A 53 -3.19 22.28 6.59
N SER A 54 -2.55 21.19 7.01
CA SER A 54 -2.80 20.57 8.31
C SER A 54 -2.14 21.28 9.51
N ASN A 55 -1.32 22.31 9.30
CA ASN A 55 -0.55 23.02 10.35
C ASN A 55 0.27 22.08 11.27
N ILE A 56 0.61 20.88 10.78
CA ILE A 56 1.40 19.90 11.54
C ILE A 56 2.86 20.41 11.66
N ILE A 57 3.50 20.05 12.77
CA ILE A 57 4.88 20.35 13.18
C ILE A 57 5.81 20.63 11.99
N ARG A 58 6.35 21.86 11.90
CA ARG A 58 7.20 22.33 10.78
C ARG A 58 8.33 21.35 10.41
N TYR A 59 8.86 20.60 11.38
CA TYR A 59 9.89 19.58 11.14
C TYR A 59 9.46 18.43 10.23
N SER A 60 8.24 17.92 10.35
CA SER A 60 7.77 16.81 9.49
C SER A 60 7.59 17.25 8.04
N PHE A 61 7.21 18.52 7.84
CA PHE A 61 7.12 19.11 6.50
C PHE A 61 8.49 19.13 5.82
N TYR A 62 9.54 19.63 6.46
CA TYR A 62 10.88 19.68 5.86
C TYR A 62 11.41 18.29 5.48
N LEU A 63 11.18 17.28 6.33
CA LEU A 63 11.56 15.88 6.03
C LEU A 63 10.82 15.35 4.79
N SER A 64 9.51 15.58 4.69
CA SER A 64 8.72 15.16 3.53
C SER A 64 9.14 15.84 2.23
N VAL A 65 9.48 17.13 2.30
CA VAL A 65 10.00 17.89 1.16
C VAL A 65 11.37 17.35 0.72
N LEU A 66 12.28 17.11 1.67
CA LEU A 66 13.59 16.52 1.37
C LEU A 66 13.45 15.16 0.68
N TRP A 67 12.60 14.28 1.20
CA TRP A 67 12.34 12.99 0.58
C TRP A 67 11.75 13.14 -0.84
N SER A 68 10.75 14.00 -1.03
CA SER A 68 10.15 14.25 -2.34
C SER A 68 11.17 14.79 -3.35
N PHE A 69 12.13 15.62 -2.90
CA PHE A 69 13.21 16.14 -3.73
C PHE A 69 14.15 15.03 -4.22
N PHE A 70 14.59 14.14 -3.31
CA PHE A 70 15.39 12.98 -3.70
C PHE A 70 14.64 12.05 -4.65
N LEU A 71 13.33 11.89 -4.45
CA LEU A 71 12.48 11.04 -5.29
C LEU A 71 12.39 11.62 -6.69
N LEU A 72 12.08 12.91 -6.81
CA LEU A 72 12.08 13.64 -8.08
C LEU A 72 13.44 13.56 -8.78
N PHE A 73 14.54 13.77 -8.06
CA PHE A 73 15.87 13.67 -8.62
C PHE A 73 16.13 12.28 -9.23
N ILE A 74 15.80 11.21 -8.50
CA ILE A 74 15.93 9.83 -9.01
C ILE A 74 15.01 9.60 -10.21
N THR A 75 13.79 10.14 -10.21
CA THR A 75 12.88 10.02 -11.37
C THR A 75 13.47 10.65 -12.63
N ILE A 76 14.12 11.82 -12.51
CA ILE A 76 14.74 12.53 -13.64
C ILE A 76 15.95 11.75 -14.18
N VAL A 77 16.80 11.25 -13.28
CA VAL A 77 17.99 10.47 -13.67
C VAL A 77 17.59 9.15 -14.32
N SER A 78 16.61 8.46 -13.76
CA SER A 78 16.12 7.18 -14.29
C SER A 78 15.28 7.32 -15.56
N TRP A 79 14.76 8.52 -15.88
CA TRP A 79 13.88 8.73 -17.03
C TRP A 79 14.48 8.31 -18.38
N LYS A 80 15.78 8.52 -18.55
CA LYS A 80 16.52 8.17 -19.78
C LYS A 80 17.11 6.76 -19.74
N GLN A 81 17.13 6.11 -18.58
CA GLN A 81 17.74 4.80 -18.41
C GLN A 81 16.78 3.70 -18.87
N ARG A 82 17.33 2.62 -19.45
CA ARG A 82 16.53 1.44 -19.81
C ARG A 82 16.20 0.61 -18.57
N ASN A 83 17.17 0.50 -17.66
CA ASN A 83 17.07 -0.24 -16.41
C ASN A 83 17.43 0.67 -15.25
N ILE A 84 16.72 0.54 -14.14
CA ILE A 84 17.02 1.27 -12.90
C ILE A 84 17.95 0.42 -12.03
N SER A 85 18.89 1.08 -11.36
CA SER A 85 19.73 0.41 -10.36
C SER A 85 18.92 0.03 -9.11
N LEU A 86 19.12 -1.19 -8.61
CA LEU A 86 18.47 -1.68 -7.39
C LEU A 86 18.76 -0.77 -6.18
N ILE A 87 19.97 -0.24 -6.11
CA ILE A 87 20.44 0.60 -4.99
C ILE A 87 19.62 1.89 -4.93
N GLN A 88 19.34 2.54 -6.07
CA GLN A 88 18.52 3.76 -6.09
C GLN A 88 17.09 3.49 -5.61
N ILE A 89 16.48 2.38 -6.04
CA ILE A 89 15.12 1.99 -5.63
C ILE A 89 15.05 1.72 -4.13
N LEU A 90 16.02 0.96 -3.60
CA LEU A 90 16.06 0.64 -2.18
C LEU A 90 16.27 1.88 -1.33
N LEU A 91 17.24 2.73 -1.70
CA LEU A 91 17.52 3.98 -0.97
C LEU A 91 16.28 4.87 -0.88
N ILE A 92 15.58 5.10 -1.99
CA ILE A 92 14.43 6.01 -1.98
C ILE A 92 13.23 5.47 -1.20
N SER A 93 13.04 4.15 -1.26
CA SER A 93 11.98 3.47 -0.53
C SER A 93 12.26 3.44 0.98
N ILE A 94 13.51 3.17 1.38
CA ILE A 94 13.93 3.18 2.79
C ILE A 94 13.77 4.59 3.36
N LEU A 95 14.24 5.63 2.66
CA LEU A 95 14.04 7.02 3.08
C LEU A 95 12.55 7.36 3.20
N GLY A 96 11.72 6.86 2.28
CA GLY A 96 10.27 7.05 2.33
C GLY A 96 9.62 6.36 3.53
N ILE A 97 10.03 5.14 3.86
CA ILE A 97 9.51 4.38 5.02
C ILE A 97 9.94 5.03 6.33
N ILE A 98 11.16 5.57 6.40
CA ILE A 98 11.62 6.36 7.57
C ILE A 98 10.78 7.63 7.70
N ASN A 99 10.53 8.33 6.60
CA ASN A 99 9.67 9.51 6.61
C ASN A 99 8.23 9.14 7.06
N PHE A 100 7.71 8.01 6.59
CA PHE A 100 6.42 7.47 7.01
C PHE A 100 6.35 7.17 8.50
N SER A 101 7.33 6.47 9.05
CA SER A 101 7.34 6.12 10.47
C SER A 101 7.41 7.36 11.36
N ILE A 102 8.19 8.37 10.99
CA ILE A 102 8.28 9.64 11.73
C ILE A 102 6.94 10.40 11.66
N ILE A 103 6.36 10.56 10.48
CA ILE A 103 5.11 11.31 10.31
C ILE A 103 3.95 10.60 11.03
N SER A 104 3.83 9.29 10.88
CA SER A 104 2.78 8.50 11.54
C SER A 104 2.92 8.49 13.07
N PHE A 105 4.15 8.44 13.59
CA PHE A 105 4.43 8.62 15.02
C PHE A 105 3.99 9.99 15.51
N LEU A 106 4.33 11.07 14.81
CA LEU A 106 3.97 12.44 15.21
C LEU A 106 2.46 12.71 15.12
N LEU A 107 1.76 12.07 14.18
CA LEU A 107 0.34 12.29 13.94
C LEU A 107 -0.59 11.61 14.94
N ILE A 108 -0.32 10.35 15.29
CA ILE A 108 -1.24 9.52 16.11
C ILE A 108 -0.57 9.04 17.41
N ASN A 109 0.72 9.31 17.61
CA ASN A 109 1.53 8.79 18.72
C ASN A 109 1.51 7.25 18.75
N LEU A 110 2.00 6.66 17.65
CA LEU A 110 1.94 5.23 17.40
C LEU A 110 3.06 4.45 18.09
N ASN A 111 2.76 3.22 18.50
CA ASN A 111 3.77 2.25 18.88
C ASN A 111 4.49 1.70 17.63
N PHE A 112 5.68 1.13 17.85
CA PHE A 112 6.45 0.51 16.77
C PHE A 112 5.67 -0.62 16.05
N GLN A 113 4.95 -1.45 16.82
CA GLN A 113 4.14 -2.54 16.25
C GLN A 113 3.02 -2.01 15.34
N SER A 114 2.33 -0.95 15.73
CA SER A 114 1.29 -0.33 14.89
C SER A 114 1.85 0.24 13.60
N ILE A 115 3.05 0.84 13.63
CA ILE A 115 3.71 1.34 12.42
C ILE A 115 4.02 0.18 11.46
N LEU A 116 4.47 -0.97 11.96
CA LEU A 116 4.70 -2.16 11.12
C LEU A 116 3.41 -2.64 10.44
N ILE A 117 2.29 -2.67 11.16
CA ILE A 117 0.98 -3.06 10.62
C ILE A 117 0.54 -2.11 9.50
N LEU A 118 0.78 -0.80 9.67
CA LEU A 118 0.46 0.21 8.65
C LEU A 118 1.38 0.11 7.42
N ILE A 119 2.68 -0.11 7.61
CA ILE A 119 3.62 -0.35 6.50
C ILE A 119 3.20 -1.60 5.73
N PHE A 120 2.77 -2.66 6.43
CA PHE A 120 2.31 -3.89 5.80
C PHE A 120 1.03 -3.67 4.98
N GLY A 121 0.08 -2.87 5.49
CA GLY A 121 -1.10 -2.44 4.73
C GLY A 121 -0.72 -1.62 3.48
N GLY A 122 0.26 -0.72 3.62
CA GLY A 122 0.83 0.04 2.50
C GLY A 122 1.46 -0.86 1.43
N LEU A 123 2.21 -1.90 1.84
CA LEU A 123 2.79 -2.89 0.93
C LEU A 123 1.72 -3.66 0.14
N ILE A 124 0.62 -4.07 0.78
CA ILE A 124 -0.49 -4.77 0.11
C ILE A 124 -1.14 -3.86 -0.93
N LEU A 125 -1.41 -2.60 -0.54
CA LEU A 125 -1.98 -1.61 -1.45
C LEU A 125 -1.06 -1.34 -2.64
N SER A 126 0.22 -1.08 -2.37
CA SER A 126 1.25 -0.87 -3.38
C SER A 126 1.41 -2.06 -4.32
N ASN A 127 1.38 -3.29 -3.81
CA ASN A 127 1.46 -4.49 -4.63
C ASN A 127 0.24 -4.64 -5.55
N SER A 128 -0.97 -4.35 -5.05
CA SER A 128 -2.18 -4.39 -5.87
C SER A 128 -2.09 -3.41 -7.04
N CYS A 129 -1.71 -2.15 -6.77
CA CYS A 129 -1.55 -1.14 -7.81
C CYS A 129 -0.42 -1.49 -8.79
N PHE A 130 0.70 -2.03 -8.29
CA PHE A 130 1.77 -2.52 -9.14
C PHE A 130 1.31 -3.66 -10.06
N SER A 131 0.51 -4.59 -9.54
CA SER A 131 -0.09 -5.67 -10.32
C SER A 131 -1.01 -5.14 -11.42
N LEU A 132 -1.73 -4.04 -11.18
CA LEU A 132 -2.54 -3.35 -12.19
C LEU A 132 -1.65 -2.68 -13.25
N ILE A 133 -0.62 -1.94 -12.86
CA ILE A 133 0.30 -1.26 -13.79
C ILE A 133 0.97 -2.28 -14.72
N VAL A 134 1.44 -3.39 -14.13
CA VAL A 134 1.99 -4.51 -14.88
C VAL A 134 0.92 -5.12 -15.77
N GLY A 135 -0.28 -5.40 -15.24
CA GLY A 135 -1.38 -5.98 -16.00
C GLY A 135 -1.74 -5.15 -17.24
N HIS A 136 -1.79 -3.83 -17.10
CA HIS A 136 -2.02 -2.93 -18.24
C HIS A 136 -0.91 -3.03 -19.29
N SER A 137 0.34 -3.16 -18.86
CA SER A 137 1.48 -3.29 -19.77
C SER A 137 1.42 -4.57 -20.63
N TYR A 138 0.72 -5.63 -20.19
CA TYR A 138 0.49 -6.84 -20.99
C TYR A 138 -0.57 -6.66 -22.08
N LEU A 139 -1.41 -5.63 -22.00
CA LEU A 139 -2.35 -5.29 -23.07
C LEU A 139 -1.64 -4.55 -24.22
N ASP A 140 -0.63 -3.75 -23.88
CA ASP A 140 0.10 -2.91 -24.83
C ASP A 140 1.33 -3.62 -25.43
N ASP A 141 2.08 -4.37 -24.62
CA ASP A 141 3.34 -5.02 -24.99
C ASP A 141 3.22 -6.56 -24.81
N VAL A 142 3.09 -7.29 -25.92
CA VAL A 142 2.80 -8.75 -25.93
C VAL A 142 3.96 -9.64 -25.46
N ASP A 143 5.20 -9.12 -25.48
CA ASP A 143 6.41 -9.92 -25.22
C ASP A 143 6.76 -10.12 -23.73
N LEU A 144 5.87 -9.72 -22.81
CA LEU A 144 6.13 -9.88 -21.38
C LEU A 144 5.89 -11.34 -20.93
N PRO A 145 6.85 -11.96 -20.24
CA PRO A 145 6.72 -13.37 -19.87
C PRO A 145 5.70 -13.53 -18.75
N ILE A 146 4.77 -14.47 -18.91
CA ILE A 146 3.67 -14.74 -17.97
C ILE A 146 4.15 -15.00 -16.52
N SER A 147 5.41 -15.45 -16.36
CA SER A 147 6.05 -15.65 -15.06
C SER A 147 6.03 -14.41 -14.16
N LEU A 148 6.12 -13.20 -14.74
CA LEU A 148 6.16 -11.96 -13.96
C LEU A 148 4.80 -11.67 -13.29
N ILE A 149 3.69 -11.66 -14.03
CA ILE A 149 2.34 -11.51 -13.44
C ILE A 149 2.07 -12.65 -12.44
N LYS A 150 2.45 -13.89 -12.77
CA LYS A 150 2.25 -15.04 -11.89
C LYS A 150 2.96 -14.86 -10.53
N ASN A 151 4.19 -14.36 -10.54
CA ASN A 151 4.96 -14.10 -9.32
C ASN A 151 4.36 -12.95 -8.52
N ILE A 152 3.97 -11.84 -9.16
CA ILE A 152 3.35 -10.69 -8.49
C ILE A 152 2.04 -11.10 -7.82
N ASN A 153 1.17 -11.82 -8.52
CA ASN A 153 -0.09 -12.29 -7.95
C ASN A 153 0.14 -13.29 -6.79
N ARG A 154 1.16 -14.17 -6.89
CA ARG A 154 1.52 -15.08 -5.79
C ARG A 154 2.01 -14.31 -4.55
N ILE A 155 2.83 -13.27 -4.74
CA ILE A 155 3.29 -12.41 -3.64
C ILE A 155 2.09 -11.71 -3.01
N PHE A 156 1.18 -11.15 -3.84
CA PHE A 156 -0.05 -10.53 -3.36
C PHE A 156 -0.88 -11.47 -2.52
N PHE A 157 -1.19 -12.66 -3.04
CA PHE A 157 -1.91 -13.70 -2.33
C PHE A 157 -1.28 -13.99 -0.96
N SER A 158 0.05 -14.20 -0.94
CA SER A 158 0.76 -14.52 0.30
C SER A 158 0.70 -13.38 1.33
N MET A 159 0.77 -12.12 0.89
CA MET A 159 0.71 -10.96 1.80
C MET A 159 -0.68 -10.80 2.40
N VAL A 160 -1.75 -10.98 1.62
CA VAL A 160 -3.12 -10.85 2.14
C VAL A 160 -3.49 -12.03 3.05
N VAL A 161 -3.05 -13.25 2.73
CA VAL A 161 -3.24 -14.40 3.63
C VAL A 161 -2.49 -14.18 4.96
N LEU A 162 -1.24 -13.67 4.89
CA LEU A 162 -0.49 -13.33 6.10
C LEU A 162 -1.21 -12.22 6.90
N ARG A 163 -1.77 -11.20 6.22
CA ARG A 163 -2.56 -10.15 6.85
C ARG A 163 -3.75 -10.73 7.59
N PHE A 164 -4.53 -11.58 6.93
CA PHE A 164 -5.67 -12.25 7.55
C PHE A 164 -5.31 -12.99 8.84
N ILE A 165 -4.18 -13.71 8.86
CA ILE A 165 -3.70 -14.42 10.05
C ILE A 165 -3.32 -13.43 11.15
N LEU A 166 -2.60 -12.36 10.83
CA LEU A 166 -2.24 -11.32 11.80
C LEU A 166 -3.48 -10.65 12.40
N ASP A 167 -4.48 -10.36 11.59
CA ASP A 167 -5.70 -9.69 12.05
C ASP A 167 -6.49 -10.59 13.00
N LEU A 168 -6.60 -11.89 12.69
CA LEU A 168 -7.20 -12.87 13.60
C LEU A 168 -6.48 -12.93 14.96
N ILE A 169 -5.15 -12.85 14.97
CA ILE A 169 -4.36 -12.80 16.20
C ILE A 169 -4.68 -11.51 16.98
N VAL A 170 -4.70 -10.35 16.31
CA VAL A 170 -4.99 -9.06 16.95
C VAL A 170 -6.41 -9.05 17.54
N ILE A 171 -7.41 -9.53 16.80
CA ILE A 171 -8.81 -9.62 17.26
C ILE A 171 -8.93 -10.48 18.52
N SER A 172 -8.12 -11.53 18.63
CA SER A 172 -8.21 -12.51 19.72
C SER A 172 -7.56 -12.03 21.02
N PHE A 173 -6.47 -11.25 20.94
CA PHE A 173 -5.62 -10.94 22.09
C PHE A 173 -5.59 -9.47 22.50
N TYR A 174 -6.10 -8.56 21.67
CA TYR A 174 -5.96 -7.13 21.90
C TYR A 174 -7.27 -6.48 22.35
N ASN A 175 -7.14 -5.50 23.25
CA ASN A 175 -8.25 -4.72 23.80
C ASN A 175 -8.18 -3.28 23.28
N VAL A 176 -9.34 -2.67 23.08
CA VAL A 176 -9.50 -1.28 22.66
C VAL A 176 -9.98 -0.46 23.85
N GLU A 177 -9.41 0.73 24.02
CA GLU A 177 -9.89 1.69 25.01
C GLU A 177 -10.92 2.62 24.40
N ILE A 178 -12.16 2.54 24.90
CA ILE A 178 -13.29 3.37 24.46
C ILE A 178 -13.90 4.02 25.71
N PHE A 179 -13.92 5.36 25.75
CA PHE A 179 -14.41 6.13 26.90
C PHE A 179 -13.81 5.68 28.26
N ASN A 180 -12.50 5.35 28.28
CA ASN A 180 -11.77 4.81 29.43
C ASN A 180 -12.16 3.39 29.89
N TYR A 181 -12.98 2.67 29.11
CA TYR A 181 -13.25 1.25 29.30
C TYR A 181 -12.45 0.42 28.32
N GLN A 182 -11.83 -0.66 28.81
CA GLN A 182 -11.14 -1.63 27.97
C GLN A 182 -12.15 -2.68 27.52
N ILE A 183 -12.41 -2.70 26.22
CA ILE A 183 -13.32 -3.63 25.57
C ILE A 183 -12.50 -4.50 24.62
N PRO A 184 -12.65 -5.83 24.63
CA PRO A 184 -11.94 -6.68 23.70
C PRO A 184 -12.38 -6.39 22.25
N ILE A 185 -11.46 -6.48 21.28
CA ILE A 185 -11.74 -6.15 19.87
C ILE A 185 -12.92 -6.96 19.32
N TYR A 186 -13.07 -8.23 19.72
CA TYR A 186 -14.18 -9.05 19.23
C TYR A 186 -15.55 -8.43 19.58
N GLU A 187 -15.73 -7.88 20.79
CA GLU A 187 -16.98 -7.22 21.18
C GLU A 187 -17.17 -5.91 20.41
N PHE A 188 -16.07 -5.16 20.21
CA PHE A 188 -16.11 -3.93 19.42
C PHE A 188 -16.59 -4.16 17.99
N ILE A 189 -16.10 -5.21 17.32
CA ILE A 189 -16.46 -5.54 15.93
C ILE A 189 -17.96 -5.86 15.78
N PHE A 190 -18.58 -6.44 16.81
CA PHE A 190 -20.03 -6.70 16.82
C PHE A 190 -20.86 -5.51 17.33
N GLY A 191 -20.22 -4.46 17.86
CA GLY A 191 -20.86 -3.22 18.27
C GLY A 191 -21.24 -2.31 17.09
N TYR A 192 -22.04 -1.28 17.36
CA TYR A 192 -22.49 -0.31 16.36
C TYR A 192 -21.34 0.39 15.64
N GLU A 193 -20.29 0.75 16.39
CA GLU A 193 -19.11 1.42 15.85
C GLU A 193 -18.22 0.49 15.01
N GLY A 194 -18.33 -0.84 15.19
CA GLY A 194 -17.54 -1.84 14.48
C GLY A 194 -18.16 -2.33 13.16
N ILE A 195 -19.40 -1.95 12.83
CA ILE A 195 -20.10 -2.45 11.64
C ILE A 195 -19.31 -2.20 10.35
N PHE A 196 -18.65 -1.05 10.21
CA PHE A 196 -17.85 -0.76 9.01
C PHE A 196 -16.56 -1.60 8.94
N LEU A 197 -16.04 -2.16 10.04
CA LEU A 197 -14.90 -3.09 9.97
C LEU A 197 -15.25 -4.35 9.18
N TRP A 198 -16.49 -4.83 9.22
CA TRP A 198 -16.91 -5.98 8.39
C TRP A 198 -16.76 -5.69 6.91
N THR A 199 -17.08 -4.47 6.48
CA THR A 199 -16.87 -4.05 5.09
C THR A 199 -15.37 -4.01 4.74
N ALA A 200 -14.51 -3.59 5.67
CA ALA A 200 -13.07 -3.61 5.50
C ALA A 200 -12.52 -5.05 5.42
N PHE A 201 -12.99 -5.97 6.27
CA PHE A 201 -12.60 -7.38 6.20
C PHE A 201 -13.03 -8.03 4.89
N PHE A 202 -14.25 -7.73 4.44
CA PHE A 202 -14.75 -8.26 3.19
C PHE A 202 -13.95 -7.73 1.99
N PHE A 203 -13.90 -6.41 1.79
CA PHE A 203 -13.25 -5.81 0.61
C PHE A 203 -11.73 -5.76 0.70
N GLY A 204 -11.15 -5.65 1.89
CA GLY A 204 -9.71 -5.55 2.09
C GLY A 204 -8.99 -6.90 2.16
N ILE A 205 -9.69 -7.97 2.55
CA ILE A 205 -9.04 -9.26 2.84
C ILE A 205 -9.73 -10.44 2.15
N ILE A 206 -10.97 -10.76 2.52
CA ILE A 206 -11.67 -11.98 2.05
C ILE A 206 -11.83 -11.96 0.53
N PHE A 207 -12.36 -10.86 0.00
CA PHE A 207 -12.62 -10.73 -1.42
C PHE A 207 -11.32 -10.64 -2.25
N PRO A 208 -10.27 -9.90 -1.85
CA PRO A 208 -8.97 -9.95 -2.51
C PRO A 208 -8.30 -11.33 -2.50
N ILE A 209 -8.43 -12.12 -1.42
CA ILE A 209 -7.93 -13.52 -1.40
C ILE A 209 -8.62 -14.33 -2.49
N PHE A 210 -9.95 -14.24 -2.56
CA PHE A 210 -10.74 -14.94 -3.56
C PHE A 210 -10.40 -14.50 -4.99
N LEU A 211 -10.32 -13.19 -5.24
CA LEU A 211 -9.95 -12.63 -6.54
C LEU A 211 -8.53 -13.01 -6.95
N SER A 212 -7.58 -12.99 -6.02
CA SER A 212 -6.19 -13.36 -6.29
C SER A 212 -6.07 -14.85 -6.62
N PHE A 213 -6.85 -15.71 -5.95
CA PHE A 213 -6.97 -17.12 -6.30
C PHE A 213 -7.54 -17.34 -7.71
N LEU A 214 -8.63 -16.65 -8.05
CA LEU A 214 -9.21 -16.70 -9.40
C LEU A 214 -8.22 -16.20 -10.45
N SER A 215 -7.56 -15.06 -10.19
CA SER A 215 -6.51 -14.52 -11.05
C SER A 215 -5.38 -15.52 -11.24
N HIS A 216 -4.98 -16.25 -10.20
CA HIS A 216 -3.96 -17.29 -10.32
C HIS A 216 -4.38 -18.41 -11.28
N LYS A 217 -5.65 -18.82 -11.22
CA LYS A 217 -6.21 -19.83 -12.15
C LYS A 217 -6.29 -19.30 -13.58
N THR A 218 -6.73 -18.06 -13.80
CA THR A 218 -6.82 -17.48 -15.15
C THR A 218 -5.46 -17.24 -15.78
N ILE A 219 -4.47 -16.80 -15.00
CA ILE A 219 -3.07 -16.65 -15.45
C ILE A 219 -2.49 -18.00 -15.90
N ASN A 220 -2.82 -19.09 -15.20
CA ASN A 220 -2.35 -20.44 -15.57
C ASN A 220 -2.99 -20.98 -16.87
N ILE A 221 -4.12 -20.42 -17.30
CA ILE A 221 -4.79 -20.74 -18.59
C ILE A 221 -4.38 -19.72 -19.67
N GLU A 222 -3.41 -18.85 -19.37
CA GLU A 222 -2.87 -17.81 -20.28
C GLU A 222 -3.92 -16.81 -20.77
N SER A 223 -5.06 -16.69 -20.09
CA SER A 223 -6.09 -15.70 -20.38
C SER A 223 -5.71 -14.34 -19.77
N THR A 224 -4.79 -13.64 -20.41
CA THR A 224 -4.25 -12.36 -19.93
C THR A 224 -5.33 -11.27 -19.81
N LEU A 225 -6.24 -11.15 -20.78
CA LEU A 225 -7.33 -10.15 -20.77
C LEU A 225 -8.28 -10.32 -19.57
N SER A 226 -8.64 -11.57 -19.24
CA SER A 226 -9.52 -11.86 -18.09
C SER A 226 -8.77 -11.66 -16.77
N ALA A 227 -7.50 -12.08 -16.71
CA ALA A 227 -6.67 -11.92 -15.53
C ALA A 227 -6.45 -10.44 -15.17
N THR A 228 -6.22 -9.57 -16.16
CA THR A 228 -6.05 -8.12 -15.93
C THR A 228 -7.33 -7.49 -15.41
N GLY A 229 -8.49 -7.85 -15.95
CA GLY A 229 -9.81 -7.42 -15.45
C GLY A 229 -10.00 -7.71 -13.95
N LEU A 230 -9.62 -8.90 -13.50
CA LEU A 230 -9.68 -9.27 -12.08
C LEU A 230 -8.72 -8.44 -11.22
N LEU A 231 -7.51 -8.15 -11.72
CA LEU A 231 -6.53 -7.31 -11.03
C LEU A 231 -7.02 -5.86 -10.87
N TYR A 232 -7.76 -5.31 -11.84
CA TYR A 232 -8.37 -3.98 -11.72
C TYR A 232 -9.36 -3.91 -10.56
N VAL A 233 -10.27 -4.88 -10.47
CA VAL A 233 -11.26 -4.95 -9.39
C VAL A 233 -10.56 -5.10 -8.03
N LEU A 234 -9.52 -5.93 -7.98
CA LEU A 234 -8.73 -6.19 -6.78
C LEU A 234 -8.10 -4.90 -6.21
N VAL A 235 -7.58 -4.00 -7.04
CA VAL A 235 -7.05 -2.70 -6.57
C VAL A 235 -8.12 -1.87 -5.88
N VAL A 236 -9.31 -1.77 -6.47
CA VAL A 236 -10.42 -0.98 -5.91
C VAL A 236 -10.83 -1.53 -4.54
N CYS A 237 -10.94 -2.85 -4.42
CA CYS A 237 -11.30 -3.51 -3.16
C CYS A 237 -10.24 -3.29 -2.06
N VAL A 238 -8.96 -3.48 -2.38
CA VAL A 238 -7.85 -3.24 -1.44
C VAL A 238 -7.76 -1.78 -1.04
N PHE A 239 -7.95 -0.85 -1.98
CA PHE A 239 -7.97 0.59 -1.68
C PHE A 239 -9.09 0.93 -0.70
N MET A 240 -10.32 0.45 -0.96
CA MET A 240 -11.46 0.67 -0.07
C MET A 240 -11.19 0.09 1.33
N GLY A 241 -10.71 -1.15 1.43
CA GLY A 241 -10.35 -1.76 2.71
C GLY A 241 -9.27 -0.98 3.45
N SER A 242 -8.21 -0.56 2.76
CA SER A 242 -7.11 0.21 3.35
C SER A 242 -7.55 1.56 3.91
N LEU A 243 -8.45 2.28 3.22
CA LEU A 243 -9.01 3.54 3.75
C LEU A 243 -9.77 3.30 5.06
N ILE A 244 -10.57 2.25 5.13
CA ILE A 244 -11.37 1.94 6.32
C ILE A 244 -10.46 1.48 7.48
N PHE A 245 -9.49 0.60 7.23
CA PHE A 245 -8.53 0.20 8.27
C PHE A 245 -7.75 1.40 8.83
N ASN A 246 -7.26 2.29 7.96
CA ASN A 246 -6.56 3.50 8.40
C ASN A 246 -7.47 4.46 9.15
N TYR A 247 -8.76 4.53 8.82
CA TYR A 247 -9.74 5.29 9.57
C TYR A 247 -9.87 4.76 11.02
N TYR A 248 -10.03 3.45 11.20
CA TYR A 248 -10.10 2.84 12.53
C TYR A 248 -8.79 2.97 13.32
N ALA A 249 -7.64 2.93 12.62
CA ALA A 249 -6.33 3.18 13.22
C ALA A 249 -6.20 4.62 13.77
N ILE A 250 -6.77 5.61 13.09
CA ILE A 250 -6.71 7.02 13.50
C ILE A 250 -7.72 7.31 14.61
N GLN A 251 -8.97 6.85 14.45
CA GLN A 251 -10.06 7.23 15.35
C GLN A 251 -10.07 6.40 16.64
N PHE A 252 -9.87 5.08 16.53
CA PHE A 252 -10.01 4.14 17.64
C PHE A 252 -8.68 3.51 18.05
N LYS A 253 -7.57 3.85 17.39
CA LYS A 253 -6.24 3.25 17.61
C LYS A 253 -6.26 1.72 17.44
N ILE A 254 -7.11 1.24 16.54
CA ILE A 254 -7.21 -0.18 16.19
C ILE A 254 -6.34 -0.42 14.95
N PHE A 255 -5.32 -1.26 15.10
CA PHE A 255 -4.39 -1.58 14.02
C PHE A 255 -4.68 -3.00 13.52
N LEU A 256 -5.54 -3.07 12.52
CA LEU A 256 -5.92 -4.25 11.73
C LEU A 256 -5.59 -3.99 10.27
#